data_AF-Q603N1-F1
#
_entry.id   AF-Q603N1-F1
#
_cell.length_a   1.000
_cell.length_b   1.000
_cell.length_c   1.000
_cell.angle_alpha   90.00
_cell.angle_beta   90.00
_cell.angle_gamma   90.00
#
_symmetry.space_group_name_H-M   'P 1'
#
loop_
_entity.id
_entity.type
_entity.pdbx_description
1 polymer ?
#
loop_
_entity_poly.entity_id
_entity_poly.type
_entity_poly.pdbx_seq_one_letter_code
_entity_poly.pdbx_strand_id
1 'polypeptide(L)'
;MSEHRPIKVQLLGKEYPIGCAEDEQHDLLIAARFLDERMRKIRETGRVIGTERIAIMAALNIAHELVQAQQEIRLLNQSLASQHAMGSLGSGGGWNG
;
A
#
# COMPACT_ATOMS: atom_id res chain seq x y z
N MET A 1 2.39 27.16 5.76
CA MET A 1 1.21 26.31 5.52
C MET A 1 1.24 25.97 4.05
N SER A 2 1.34 24.68 3.69
CA SER A 2 1.34 24.26 2.29
C SER A 2 -0.03 24.57 1.67
N GLU A 3 -0.04 25.20 0.50
CA GLU A 3 -1.28 25.56 -0.20
C GLU A 3 -1.87 24.30 -0.84
N HIS A 4 -3.12 23.95 -0.47
CA HIS A 4 -3.84 22.85 -1.10
C HIS A 4 -4.58 23.38 -2.33
N ARG A 5 -4.17 22.93 -3.52
CA ARG A 5 -4.87 23.25 -4.78
C ARG A 5 -5.58 21.99 -5.30
N PRO A 6 -6.79 22.13 -5.87
CA PRO A 6 -7.49 20.98 -6.44
C PRO A 6 -6.75 20.47 -7.67
N ILE A 7 -6.37 19.20 -7.65
CA ILE A 7 -5.84 18.45 -8.80
C ILE A 7 -6.91 17.48 -9.30
N LYS A 8 -7.00 17.33 -10.62
CA LYS A 8 -7.94 16.41 -11.26
C LYS A 8 -7.29 15.05 -11.44
N VAL A 9 -7.89 14.02 -10.85
CA VAL A 9 -7.52 12.62 -11.10
C VAL A 9 -8.58 11.94 -11.96
N GLN A 10 -8.18 10.97 -12.79
CA GLN A 10 -9.11 10.23 -13.65
C GLN A 10 -9.30 8.81 -13.14
N LEU A 11 -10.56 8.43 -12.85
CA LEU A 11 -10.95 7.07 -12.44
C LEU A 11 -12.10 6.59 -13.33
N LEU A 12 -11.90 5.46 -14.02
CA LEU A 12 -12.80 4.88 -15.01
C LEU A 12 -13.31 5.88 -16.06
N GLY A 13 -12.47 6.85 -16.44
CA GLY A 13 -12.80 7.90 -17.42
C GLY A 13 -13.62 9.06 -16.86
N LYS A 14 -13.81 9.14 -15.54
CA LYS A 14 -14.42 10.30 -14.86
C LYS A 14 -13.34 11.11 -14.14
N GLU A 15 -13.44 12.44 -14.20
CA GLU A 15 -12.57 13.35 -13.46
C GLU A 15 -13.09 13.55 -12.04
N TYR A 16 -12.18 13.50 -11.06
CA TYR A 16 -12.43 13.77 -9.65
C TYR A 16 -11.47 14.86 -9.16
N PRO A 17 -11.96 16.03 -8.72
CA PRO A 17 -11.11 17.04 -8.10
C PRO A 17 -10.77 16.65 -6.66
N ILE A 18 -9.48 16.54 -6.36
CA ILE A 18 -8.95 16.19 -5.04
C ILE A 18 -8.07 17.33 -4.54
N GLY A 19 -8.31 17.81 -3.32
CA GLY A 19 -7.42 18.78 -2.70
C GLY A 19 -6.09 18.12 -2.33
N CYS A 20 -4.97 18.69 -2.79
CA CYS A 20 -3.65 18.10 -2.61
C CYS A 20 -2.61 19.20 -2.39
N ALA A 21 -1.67 18.97 -1.46
CA ALA A 21 -0.53 19.85 -1.29
C ALA A 21 0.41 19.70 -2.48
N GLU A 22 1.13 20.75 -2.86
CA GLU A 22 1.96 20.78 -4.07
C GLU A 22 3.05 19.68 -4.08
N ASP A 23 3.61 19.37 -2.91
CA ASP A 23 4.62 18.34 -2.70
C ASP A 23 4.07 16.90 -2.74
N GLU A 24 2.76 16.71 -2.56
CA GLU A 24 2.12 15.39 -2.55
C GLU A 24 1.46 15.03 -3.91
N GLN A 25 1.42 15.97 -4.87
CA GLN A 25 0.68 15.79 -6.13
C GLN A 25 1.16 14.58 -6.92
N HIS A 26 2.47 14.34 -6.93
CA HIS A 26 3.06 13.21 -7.66
C HIS A 26 2.57 11.87 -7.10
N ASP A 27 2.63 11.71 -5.78
CA ASP A 27 2.23 10.49 -5.09
C ASP A 27 0.72 10.25 -5.23
N LEU A 28 -0.09 11.31 -5.17
CA LEU A 28 -1.52 11.22 -5.41
C LEU A 28 -1.84 10.74 -6.84
N LEU A 29 -1.12 11.23 -7.86
CA LEU A 29 -1.32 10.79 -9.24
C LEU A 29 -0.94 9.32 -9.44
N ILE A 30 0.12 8.86 -8.78
CA ILE A 30 0.50 7.44 -8.78
C ILE A 30 -0.59 6.60 -8.11
N ALA A 31 -1.04 6.99 -6.92
CA ALA A 31 -2.10 6.30 -6.20
C ALA A 31 -3.41 6.24 -6.99
N ALA A 32 -3.78 7.33 -7.66
CA ALA A 32 -4.97 7.39 -8.50
C ALA A 32 -4.87 6.46 -9.72
N ARG A 33 -3.71 6.41 -10.39
CA ARG A 33 -3.47 5.46 -11.49
C ARG A 33 -3.57 4.01 -11.01
N PHE A 34 -3.00 3.70 -9.85
CA PHE A 34 -3.07 2.36 -9.28
C PHE A 34 -4.51 1.96 -8.94
N LEU A 35 -5.28 2.87 -8.34
CA LEU A 35 -6.71 2.67 -8.08
C LEU A 35 -7.50 2.46 -9.39
N ASP A 36 -7.28 3.29 -10.41
CA ASP A 36 -7.94 3.18 -11.72
C ASP A 36 -7.71 1.80 -12.35
N GLU A 37 -6.48 1.30 -12.33
CA GLU A 37 -6.13 -0.02 -12.85
C GLU A 37 -6.88 -1.14 -12.10
N ARG A 38 -6.93 -1.06 -10.77
CA ARG A 38 -7.66 -2.03 -9.95
C ARG A 38 -9.17 -1.99 -10.24
N MET A 39 -9.73 -0.80 -10.41
CA MET A 39 -11.13 -0.60 -10.80
C MET A 39 -11.43 -1.18 -12.20
N ARG A 40 -10.54 -0.99 -13.19
CA ARG A 40 -10.69 -1.55 -14.54
C ARG A 40 -10.70 -3.07 -14.52
N LYS A 41 -9.75 -3.68 -13.81
CA LYS A 41 -9.68 -5.14 -13.63
C LYS A 41 -10.98 -5.70 -13.05
N ILE A 42 -11.56 -5.05 -12.04
CA ILE A 42 -12.84 -5.47 -11.46
C ILE A 42 -13.99 -5.32 -12.47
N ARG A 43 -14.04 -4.19 -13.19
CA ARG A 43 -15.05 -3.93 -14.22
C ARG A 43 -15.01 -4.97 -15.34
N GLU A 44 -13.82 -5.35 -15.78
CA GLU A 44 -13.59 -6.36 -16.83
C GLU A 44 -14.11 -7.75 -16.45
N THR A 45 -14.20 -8.08 -15.16
CA THR A 45 -14.81 -9.36 -14.73
C THR A 45 -16.31 -9.45 -15.05
N GLY A 46 -16.99 -8.31 -15.22
CA GLY A 46 -18.44 -8.24 -15.41
C GLY A 46 -19.29 -8.64 -14.18
N ARG A 47 -18.66 -9.08 -13.09
CA ARG A 47 -19.38 -9.59 -11.89
C ARG A 47 -19.90 -8.49 -10.97
N VAL A 48 -19.27 -7.31 -11.00
CA VAL A 48 -19.62 -6.16 -10.16
C VAL A 48 -20.16 -5.05 -11.04
N ILE A 49 -21.40 -4.65 -10.78
CA ILE A 49 -22.11 -3.60 -11.55
C ILE A 49 -22.15 -2.32 -10.70
N GLY A 50 -21.83 -1.20 -11.35
CA GLY A 50 -21.87 0.14 -10.75
C GLY A 50 -20.50 0.65 -10.32
N THR A 51 -20.20 1.89 -10.70
CA THR A 51 -18.90 2.54 -10.45
C THR A 51 -18.56 2.63 -8.96
N GLU A 52 -19.55 2.94 -8.11
CA GLU A 52 -19.37 3.03 -6.66
C GLU A 52 -18.97 1.68 -6.04
N ARG A 53 -19.68 0.61 -6.39
CA ARG A 53 -19.33 -0.74 -5.94
C ARG A 53 -17.97 -1.18 -6.44
N ILE A 54 -17.62 -0.87 -7.69
CA ILE A 54 -16.29 -1.15 -8.23
C ILE A 54 -15.21 -0.40 -7.44
N ALA A 55 -15.43 0.86 -7.09
CA ALA A 55 -14.49 1.66 -6.29
C ALA A 55 -14.30 1.09 -4.89
N ILE A 56 -15.39 0.71 -4.21
CA ILE A 56 -15.34 0.08 -2.88
C ILE A 56 -14.55 -1.24 -2.93
N MET A 57 -14.84 -2.09 -3.92
CA MET A 57 -14.12 -3.36 -4.09
C MET A 57 -12.64 -3.15 -4.40
N ALA A 58 -12.31 -2.17 -5.25
CA ALA A 58 -10.92 -1.80 -5.54
C ALA A 58 -10.19 -1.34 -4.27
N ALA A 59 -10.80 -0.45 -3.50
CA ALA A 59 -10.24 0.05 -2.24
C ALA A 59 -10.04 -1.08 -1.22
N LEU A 60 -11.01 -1.99 -1.07
CA LEU A 60 -10.91 -3.15 -0.18
C LEU A 60 -9.78 -4.09 -0.58
N ASN A 61 -9.61 -4.37 -1.88
CA ASN A 61 -8.52 -5.21 -2.38
C ASN A 61 -7.15 -4.59 -2.07
N ILE A 62 -7.00 -3.28 -2.30
CA ILE A 62 -5.76 -2.55 -2.03
C ILE A 62 -5.47 -2.53 -0.53
N ALA A 63 -6.47 -2.25 0.31
CA ALA A 63 -6.32 -2.28 1.75
C ALA A 63 -5.93 -3.68 2.26
N HIS A 64 -6.50 -4.73 1.68
CA HIS A 64 -6.14 -6.11 2.00
C HIS A 64 -4.67 -6.41 1.65
N GLU A 65 -4.21 -6.03 0.45
CA GLU A 65 -2.81 -6.17 0.04
C GLU A 65 -1.85 -5.43 0.98
N LEU A 66 -2.19 -4.20 1.37
CA LEU A 66 -1.39 -3.42 2.31
C LEU A 66 -1.29 -4.11 3.68
N VAL A 67 -2.41 -4.62 4.20
CA VAL A 67 -2.43 -5.33 5.49
C VAL A 67 -1.59 -6.61 5.42
N GLN A 68 -1.65 -7.36 4.32
CA GLN A 68 -0.82 -8.54 4.11
C GLN A 68 0.67 -8.18 4.06
N ALA A 69 1.06 -7.15 3.30
CA ALA A 69 2.45 -6.70 3.22
C ALA A 69 2.99 -6.24 4.59
N GLN A 70 2.18 -5.52 5.38
CA GLN A 70 2.56 -5.13 6.75
C GLN A 70 2.72 -6.33 7.69
N GLN A 71 1.91 -7.39 7.53
CA GLN A 71 2.07 -8.63 8.29
C GLN A 71 3.37 -9.34 7.92
N GLU A 72 3.69 -9.46 6.63
CA GLU A 72 4.93 -10.08 6.14
C GLU A 72 6.17 -9.34 6.66
N ILE A 73 6.19 -8.01 6.57
CA ILE A 73 7.28 -7.17 7.11
C ILE A 73 7.45 -7.40 8.62
N ARG A 74 6.35 -7.52 9.38
CA ARG A 74 6.42 -7.80 10.82
C ARG A 74 7.05 -9.17 11.11
N LEU A 75 6.65 -10.20 10.37
CA LEU A 75 7.22 -11.55 10.53
C LEU A 75 8.71 -11.58 10.18
N LEU A 76 9.11 -10.89 9.12
CA LEU A 76 10.52 -10.77 8.74
C LEU A 76 11.34 -10.05 9.83
N ASN A 77 10.83 -8.95 10.37
CA ASN A 77 11.51 -8.22 11.44
C ASN A 77 11.65 -9.08 12.72
N GLN A 78 10.65 -9.90 13.03
CA GLN A 78 10.71 -10.84 14.17
C GLN A 78 11.73 -11.97 13.95
N SER A 79 11.84 -12.51 12.74
CA SER A 79 12.81 -13.56 12.43
C SER A 79 14.25 -13.05 12.49
N LEU A 80 14.51 -11.84 11.96
CA LEU A 80 15.81 -11.18 12.05
C LEU A 80 16.22 -10.91 13.52
N ALA A 81 15.29 -10.40 14.33
CA ALA A 81 15.54 -10.19 15.76
C ALA A 81 15.87 -11.50 16.49
N SER A 82 15.18 -12.59 16.15
CA SER A 82 15.41 -13.92 16.75
C SER A 82 16.76 -14.52 16.33
N GLN A 83 17.19 -14.32 15.08
CA GLN A 83 18.51 -14.76 14.59
C GLN A 83 19.66 -14.03 15.31
N HIS A 84 19.54 -12.71 15.50
CA HIS A 84 20.54 -11.94 16.24
C HIS A 84 20.61 -12.35 17.72
N ALA A 85 19.47 -12.66 18.36
CA ALA A 85 19.45 -13.14 19.74
C ALA A 85 20.14 -14.51 19.89
N MET A 86 19.96 -15.44 18.93
CA MET A 86 20.62 -16.75 18.96
C MET A 86 22.12 -16.68 18.63
N GLY A 87 22.55 -15.77 17.74
CA GLY A 87 23.96 -15.58 17.40
C GLY A 87 24.81 -15.00 18.54
N SER A 88 24.22 -14.18 19.41
CA SER A 88 24.89 -13.58 20.57
C SER A 88 25.23 -14.60 21.68
N LEU A 89 24.41 -15.66 21.82
CA LEU A 89 24.62 -16.71 22.83
C LEU A 89 25.68 -17.75 22.42
N GLY A 90 26.09 -17.79 21.15
CA GLY A 90 27.01 -18.79 20.60
C GLY A 90 28.52 -18.46 20.67
N SER A 91 28.91 -17.27 21.11
CA SER A 91 30.33 -16.83 21.13
C SER A 91 30.94 -16.66 22.52
N GLY A 92 30.23 -17.04 23.59
CA GLY A 92 30.68 -16.82 24.98
C GLY A 92 31.39 -17.99 25.67
N GLY A 93 31.56 -19.14 25.02
CA GLY A 93 32.10 -20.35 25.65
C GLY A 93 33.39 -20.84 25.01
N GLY A 94 34.55 -20.44 25.54
CA GLY A 94 35.77 -21.23 25.34
C GLY A 94 37.07 -20.46 25.20
N TRP A 95 37.49 -19.69 26.21
CA TRP A 95 38.91 -19.50 26.53
C TRP A 95 39.04 -19.27 28.04
N ASN A 96 39.37 -20.32 28.79
CA ASN A 96 40.27 -20.21 29.94
C ASN A 96 40.90 -21.58 30.18
N GLY A 97 42.24 -21.56 30.17
CA GLY A 97 43.12 -22.72 30.29
C GLY A 97 43.25 -23.26 31.70
#